data_AF-A0A1F8NPD9-F1
#
_entry.id   AF-A0A1F8NPD9-F1
#
_cell.length_a   1.000
_cell.length_b   1.000
_cell.length_c   1.000
_cell.angle_alpha   90.00
_cell.angle_beta   90.00
_cell.angle_gamma   90.00
#
_symmetry.space_group_name_H-M   'P 1'
#
loop_
_entity.id
_entity.type
_entity.pdbx_description
1 polymer ?
#
loop_
_entity_poly.entity_id
_entity_poly.type
_entity_poly.pdbx_seq_one_letter_code
_entity_poly.pdbx_strand_id
1 'polypeptide(L)'
;MGFSAQKYRREQEVRPWKINPIWRGIGCVLILLIPIMSWFAATLVLQSDQQIIRSASLMKPISIRYIGILEVDQVIGAFNRYTVTHNLLIGQFYFTLILMVMGFGILSVMYAIMYRVAGPPRYGPFDVPPDIMRR
;
A
#
# COMPACT_ATOMS: atom_id res chain seq x y z
N MET A 1 33.35 -30.42 38.28
CA MET A 1 33.92 -29.39 37.39
C MET A 1 33.94 -29.95 35.99
N GLY A 2 33.18 -29.37 35.06
CA GLY A 2 33.01 -29.92 33.70
C GLY A 2 32.66 -28.82 32.70
N PHE A 3 33.55 -27.84 32.58
CA PHE A 3 33.53 -26.85 31.51
C PHE A 3 34.09 -27.48 30.22
N SER A 4 33.24 -27.99 29.33
CA SER A 4 33.70 -28.50 28.02
C SER A 4 32.74 -28.26 26.85
N ALA A 5 31.86 -27.26 26.91
CA ALA A 5 30.88 -26.97 25.86
C ALA A 5 31.04 -25.60 25.16
N GLN A 6 32.23 -25.01 25.12
CA GLN A 6 32.44 -23.69 24.48
C GLN A 6 33.44 -23.67 23.31
N LYS A 7 34.02 -24.81 22.91
CA LYS A 7 35.16 -24.81 21.97
C LYS A 7 34.81 -24.67 20.47
N TYR A 8 33.55 -24.45 20.11
CA TYR A 8 33.14 -24.24 18.72
C TYR A 8 32.15 -23.07 18.58
N ARG A 9 32.51 -21.90 19.10
CA ARG A 9 31.87 -20.66 18.63
C ARG A 9 32.55 -20.27 17.32
N ARG A 10 32.10 -20.86 16.20
CA ARG A 10 32.55 -20.44 14.86
C ARG A 10 32.35 -18.94 14.75
N GLU A 11 33.40 -18.22 14.34
CA GLU A 11 33.32 -16.79 14.04
C GLU A 11 32.15 -16.58 13.07
N GLN A 12 31.25 -15.67 13.44
CA GLN A 12 30.11 -15.36 12.59
C GLN A 12 30.65 -14.79 11.28
N GLU A 13 30.46 -15.50 10.16
CA GLU A 13 30.70 -14.94 8.83
C GLU A 13 29.87 -13.65 8.73
N VAL A 14 30.58 -12.53 8.77
CA VAL A 14 30.02 -11.19 8.59
C VAL A 14 29.37 -11.17 7.22
N ARG A 15 28.05 -11.02 7.19
CA ARG A 15 27.27 -10.95 5.96
C ARG A 15 27.89 -9.86 5.06
N PRO A 16 28.31 -10.17 3.83
CA PRO A 16 29.02 -9.21 2.98
C PRO A 16 28.14 -8.01 2.57
N TRP A 17 26.82 -8.12 2.76
CA TRP A 17 25.85 -7.13 2.31
C TRP A 17 25.16 -6.46 3.49
N LYS A 18 25.60 -5.25 3.80
CA LYS A 18 24.86 -4.32 4.67
C LYS A 18 23.74 -3.71 3.82
N ILE A 19 22.48 -4.05 4.11
CA ILE A 19 21.32 -3.49 3.41
C ILE A 19 21.38 -1.96 3.55
N ASN A 20 21.46 -1.24 2.44
CA ASN A 20 21.54 0.21 2.47
C ASN A 20 20.28 0.79 3.13
N PRO A 21 20.41 1.65 4.15
CA PRO A 21 19.28 2.13 4.97
C PRO A 21 18.19 2.86 4.16
N ILE A 22 18.54 3.41 2.99
CA ILE A 22 17.60 4.03 2.03
C ILE A 22 16.50 3.03 1.60
N TRP A 23 16.82 1.74 1.46
CA TRP A 23 15.87 0.71 1.06
C TRP A 23 14.79 0.42 2.12
N ARG A 24 14.97 0.88 3.36
CA ARG A 24 13.94 0.77 4.41
C ARG A 24 12.89 1.88 4.36
N GLY A 25 13.18 3.01 3.72
CA GLY A 25 12.31 4.20 3.72
C GLY A 25 11.33 4.30 2.54
N ILE A 26 11.56 3.55 1.46
CA ILE A 26 10.76 3.63 0.23
C ILE A 26 9.28 3.36 0.49
N GLY A 27 8.95 2.39 1.37
CA GLY A 27 7.55 2.11 1.73
C GLY A 27 6.84 3.30 2.37
N CYS A 28 7.54 4.08 3.20
CA CYS A 28 6.98 5.25 3.86
C CYS A 28 6.68 6.37 2.85
N VAL A 29 7.58 6.59 1.88
CA VAL A 29 7.34 7.54 0.79
C VAL A 29 6.17 7.07 -0.08
N LEU A 30 6.10 5.78 -0.40
CA LEU A 30 5.02 5.21 -1.21
C LEU A 30 3.64 5.32 -0.54
N ILE A 31 3.56 5.18 0.79
CA ILE A 31 2.30 5.37 1.53
C ILE A 31 1.73 6.78 1.33
N LEU A 32 2.57 7.79 1.18
CA LEU A 32 2.12 9.17 0.89
C LEU A 32 1.92 9.41 -0.60
N LEU A 33 2.81 8.89 -1.43
CA LEU A 33 2.80 9.15 -2.87
C LEU A 33 1.63 8.46 -3.57
N ILE A 34 1.29 7.22 -3.19
CA ILE A 34 0.24 6.44 -3.84
C ILE A 34 -1.13 7.14 -3.70
N PRO A 35 -1.63 7.52 -2.50
CA PRO A 35 -2.93 8.19 -2.38
C PRO A 35 -3.02 9.49 -3.19
N ILE A 36 -1.94 10.28 -3.20
CA ILE A 36 -1.88 11.54 -3.96
C ILE A 36 -2.01 11.24 -5.46
N MET A 37 -1.20 10.32 -5.98
CA MET A 37 -1.26 9.95 -7.40
C MET A 37 -2.59 9.31 -7.78
N SER A 38 -3.14 8.45 -6.93
CA SER A 38 -4.44 7.81 -7.13
C SER A 38 -5.59 8.83 -7.17
N TRP A 39 -5.50 9.91 -6.38
CA TRP A 39 -6.47 11.00 -6.43
C TRP A 39 -6.46 11.73 -7.75
N PHE A 40 -5.29 12.15 -8.24
CA PHE A 40 -5.18 12.79 -9.55
C PHE A 40 -5.59 11.85 -10.69
N ALA A 41 -5.15 10.59 -10.65
CA ALA A 41 -5.55 9.61 -11.64
C ALA A 41 -7.07 9.40 -11.67
N ALA A 42 -7.73 9.35 -10.51
CA ALA A 42 -9.20 9.25 -10.45
C ALA A 42 -9.90 10.46 -11.07
N THR A 43 -9.37 11.68 -10.89
CA THR A 43 -9.93 12.87 -11.55
C THR A 43 -9.84 12.78 -13.07
N LEU A 44 -8.70 12.32 -13.60
CA LEU A 44 -8.51 12.14 -15.04
C LEU A 44 -9.44 11.06 -15.60
N VAL A 45 -9.64 9.96 -14.86
CA VAL A 45 -10.57 8.90 -15.23
C VAL A 45 -12.00 9.43 -15.32
N LEU A 46 -12.44 10.23 -14.35
CA LEU A 46 -13.79 10.83 -14.36
C LEU A 46 -13.99 11.93 -15.42
N GLN A 47 -12.91 12.58 -15.84
CA GLN A 47 -12.91 13.55 -16.94
C GLN A 47 -12.94 12.89 -18.32
N SER A 48 -12.62 11.60 -18.41
CA SER A 48 -12.63 10.88 -19.68
C SER A 48 -14.06 10.73 -20.24
N ASP A 49 -14.20 10.81 -21.56
CA ASP A 49 -15.50 10.76 -22.25
C ASP A 49 -16.11 9.34 -22.36
N GLN A 50 -15.58 8.39 -21.60
CA GLN A 50 -16.08 7.02 -21.64
C GLN A 50 -17.42 6.94 -20.91
N GLN A 51 -18.49 6.69 -21.68
CA GLN A 51 -19.87 6.61 -21.17
C GLN A 51 -20.03 5.60 -20.02
N ILE A 52 -19.24 4.53 -20.01
CA ILE A 52 -19.22 3.51 -18.94
C ILE A 52 -18.82 4.14 -17.60
N ILE A 53 -17.84 5.04 -17.62
CA ILE A 53 -17.29 5.71 -16.42
C ILE A 53 -18.22 6.85 -15.99
N ARG A 54 -18.89 7.49 -16.95
CA ARG A 54 -19.82 8.61 -16.74
C ARG A 54 -21.22 8.20 -16.28
N SER A 55 -21.34 7.12 -15.51
CA SER A 55 -22.65 6.72 -14.98
C SER A 55 -23.20 7.78 -14.02
N ALA A 56 -24.50 8.05 -14.10
CA ALA A 56 -25.17 9.07 -13.30
C ALA A 56 -25.01 8.86 -11.78
N SER A 57 -24.73 7.63 -11.34
CA SER A 57 -24.48 7.32 -9.92
C SER A 57 -23.10 7.79 -9.44
N LEU A 58 -22.07 7.72 -10.29
CA LEU A 58 -20.69 8.11 -9.92
C LEU A 58 -20.49 9.62 -9.95
N MET A 59 -21.30 10.34 -10.73
CA MET A 59 -21.29 11.81 -10.80
C MET A 59 -22.10 12.50 -9.70
N LYS A 60 -22.67 11.74 -8.77
CA LYS A 60 -23.36 12.33 -7.63
C LYS A 60 -22.35 12.84 -6.60
N PRO A 61 -22.55 14.07 -6.07
CA PRO A 61 -21.75 14.54 -4.96
C PRO A 61 -22.01 13.69 -3.73
N ILE A 62 -21.00 13.55 -2.87
CA ILE A 62 -21.17 12.90 -1.56
C ILE A 62 -22.11 13.74 -0.69
N SER A 63 -23.25 13.16 -0.30
CA SER A 63 -24.20 13.80 0.59
C SER A 63 -24.64 12.85 1.68
N ILE A 64 -24.62 13.32 2.92
CA ILE A 64 -25.11 12.59 4.09
C ILE A 64 -26.59 12.94 4.29
N ARG A 65 -27.42 11.94 4.57
CA ARG A 65 -28.84 12.14 4.88
C ARG A 65 -28.99 12.75 6.28
N TYR A 66 -29.89 13.72 6.40
CA TYR A 66 -30.27 14.34 7.68
C TYR A 66 -30.92 13.32 8.62
N ILE A 67 -30.66 13.47 9.92
CA ILE A 67 -31.02 12.50 10.96
C ILE A 67 -32.20 13.03 11.80
N GLY A 68 -32.52 14.33 11.69
CA GLY A 68 -33.64 14.97 12.39
C GLY A 68 -33.27 15.52 13.77
N ILE A 69 -31.97 15.64 14.06
CA ILE A 69 -31.45 16.23 15.29
C ILE A 69 -30.86 17.58 14.91
N LEU A 70 -31.44 18.68 15.42
CA LEU A 70 -31.14 20.05 14.98
C LEU A 70 -29.63 20.38 14.97
N GLU A 71 -28.92 20.07 16.05
CA GLU A 71 -27.47 20.33 16.18
C GLU A 71 -26.65 19.56 15.14
N VAL A 72 -27.03 18.31 14.88
CA VAL A 72 -26.32 17.43 13.93
C VAL A 72 -26.62 17.83 12.49
N ASP A 73 -27.87 18.21 12.22
CA ASP A 73 -28.32 18.60 10.88
C ASP A 73 -27.67 19.90 10.41
N GLN A 74 -27.30 20.82 11.31
CA GLN A 74 -26.50 21.99 10.96
C GLN A 74 -25.11 21.61 10.43
N VAL A 75 -24.43 20.68 11.11
CA VAL A 75 -23.10 20.19 10.70
C VAL A 75 -23.18 19.41 9.40
N ILE A 76 -24.16 18.51 9.26
CA ILE A 76 -24.41 17.76 8.03
C ILE A 76 -24.71 18.73 6.88
N GLY A 77 -25.50 19.77 7.11
CA GLY A 77 -25.79 20.79 6.11
C GLY A 77 -24.57 21.59 5.68
N ALA A 78 -23.65 21.92 6.59
CA ALA A 78 -22.37 22.54 6.25
C ALA A 78 -21.50 21.61 5.39
N PHE A 79 -21.39 20.34 5.78
CA PHE A 79 -20.64 19.32 5.05
C PHE A 79 -21.19 19.09 3.63
N ASN A 80 -22.50 18.87 3.50
CA ASN A 80 -23.15 18.65 2.21
C ASN A 80 -22.94 19.84 1.25
N ARG A 81 -23.05 21.08 1.76
CA ARG A 81 -22.78 22.29 0.96
C ARG A 81 -21.32 22.36 0.50
N TYR A 82 -20.37 22.05 1.39
CA TYR A 82 -18.95 22.04 1.06
C TYR A 82 -18.66 21.06 -0.09
N THR A 83 -19.20 19.84 0.00
CA THR A 83 -19.04 18.80 -1.02
C THR A 83 -19.61 19.21 -2.38
N VAL A 84 -20.82 19.78 -2.41
CA VAL A 84 -21.45 20.25 -3.65
C VAL A 84 -20.64 21.40 -4.26
N THR A 85 -20.17 22.35 -3.44
CA THR A 85 -19.40 23.51 -3.92
C THR A 85 -18.07 23.10 -4.56
N HIS A 86 -17.39 22.11 -3.99
CA HIS A 86 -16.10 21.62 -4.50
C HIS A 86 -16.23 20.47 -5.50
N ASN A 87 -17.47 20.10 -5.89
CA ASN A 87 -17.75 18.94 -6.75
C ASN A 87 -17.06 17.65 -6.28
N LEU A 88 -17.08 17.34 -4.99
CA LEU A 88 -16.50 16.09 -4.49
C LEU A 88 -17.43 14.91 -4.83
N LEU A 89 -17.08 14.20 -5.90
CA LEU A 89 -17.90 13.14 -6.47
C LEU A 89 -17.68 11.80 -5.76
N ILE A 90 -18.74 11.01 -5.62
CA ILE A 90 -18.66 9.63 -5.11
C ILE A 90 -17.70 8.81 -5.97
N GLY A 91 -17.76 8.98 -7.29
CA GLY A 91 -16.89 8.27 -8.23
C GLY A 91 -15.41 8.54 -7.97
N GLN A 92 -15.06 9.74 -7.48
CA GLN A 92 -13.67 10.11 -7.26
C GLN A 92 -13.07 9.26 -6.17
N PHE A 93 -13.77 9.15 -5.03
CA PHE A 93 -13.36 8.29 -3.92
C PHE A 93 -13.34 6.81 -4.33
N TYR A 94 -14.34 6.34 -5.07
CA TYR A 94 -14.38 4.96 -5.55
C TYR A 94 -13.16 4.60 -6.41
N PHE A 95 -12.85 5.40 -7.42
CA PHE A 95 -11.69 5.17 -8.27
C PHE A 95 -10.37 5.39 -7.53
N THR A 96 -10.28 6.35 -6.60
CA THR A 96 -9.06 6.50 -5.79
C THR A 96 -8.73 5.22 -5.02
N LEU A 97 -9.73 4.60 -4.39
CA LEU A 97 -9.53 3.40 -3.59
C LEU A 97 -9.10 2.22 -4.49
N ILE A 98 -9.77 2.04 -5.62
CA ILE A 98 -9.39 1.01 -6.60
C ILE A 98 -7.97 1.22 -7.10
N LEU A 99 -7.63 2.44 -7.51
CA LEU A 99 -6.30 2.78 -8.02
C LEU A 99 -5.22 2.69 -6.94
N MET A 100 -5.56 2.96 -5.68
CA MET A 100 -4.63 2.80 -4.55
C MET A 100 -4.32 1.32 -4.32
N VAL A 101 -5.35 0.46 -4.29
CA VAL A 101 -5.18 -1.00 -4.15
C VAL A 101 -4.43 -1.56 -5.35
N MET A 102 -4.79 -1.17 -6.57
CA MET A 102 -4.11 -1.60 -7.79
C MET A 102 -2.66 -1.12 -7.82
N GLY A 103 -2.39 0.16 -7.51
CA GLY A 103 -1.05 0.74 -7.49
C GLY A 103 -0.15 0.07 -6.46
N PHE A 104 -0.65 -0.15 -5.25
CA PHE A 104 0.08 -0.90 -4.22
C PHE A 104 0.30 -2.37 -4.65
N GLY A 105 -0.72 -3.00 -5.24
CA GLY A 105 -0.64 -4.36 -5.76
C GLY A 105 0.46 -4.50 -6.82
N ILE A 106 0.49 -3.63 -7.82
CA ILE A 106 1.52 -3.63 -8.88
C ILE A 106 2.92 -3.45 -8.28
N LEU A 107 3.10 -2.49 -7.37
CA LEU A 107 4.38 -2.27 -6.70
C LEU A 107 4.81 -3.47 -5.86
N SER A 108 3.89 -4.14 -5.18
CA SER A 108 4.19 -5.34 -4.39
C SER A 108 4.67 -6.50 -5.26
N VAL A 109 4.05 -6.70 -6.43
CA VAL A 109 4.47 -7.71 -7.41
C VAL A 109 5.86 -7.35 -7.95
N MET A 110 6.08 -6.09 -8.31
CA MET A 110 7.37 -5.62 -8.80
C MET A 110 8.49 -5.80 -7.76
N TYR A 111 8.20 -5.50 -6.50
CA TYR A 111 9.10 -5.73 -5.37
C TYR A 111 9.42 -7.23 -5.21
N ALA A 112 8.42 -8.10 -5.29
CA ALA A 112 8.63 -9.55 -5.19
C ALA A 112 9.53 -10.07 -6.32
N ILE A 113 9.36 -9.54 -7.55
CA ILE A 113 10.24 -9.87 -8.68
C ILE A 113 11.67 -9.38 -8.42
N MET A 114 11.84 -8.14 -7.96
CA MET A 114 13.16 -7.60 -7.60
C MET A 114 13.83 -8.45 -6.51
N TYR A 115 13.09 -8.83 -5.47
CA TYR A 115 13.60 -9.67 -4.39
C TYR A 115 13.94 -11.08 -4.87
N ARG A 116 13.24 -11.60 -5.88
CA ARG A 116 13.58 -12.90 -6.47
C ARG A 116 14.90 -12.87 -7.24
N VAL A 117 15.22 -11.76 -7.90
CA VAL A 117 16.42 -11.63 -8.75
C VAL A 117 17.64 -11.17 -7.95
N ALA A 118 17.47 -10.17 -7.08
CA ALA A 118 18.54 -9.51 -6.34
C ALA A 118 18.53 -9.81 -4.82
N GLY A 119 17.63 -10.67 -4.37
CA GLY A 119 17.53 -11.03 -2.96
C GLY A 119 18.63 -11.97 -2.49
N PRO A 120 18.83 -12.08 -1.17
CA PRO A 120 19.80 -12.97 -0.58
C PRO A 120 19.50 -14.45 -0.93
N PRO A 121 20.53 -15.31 -0.96
CA PRO A 121 20.34 -16.74 -1.19
C PRO A 121 19.37 -17.35 -0.16
N ARG A 122 18.57 -18.33 -0.60
CA ARG A 122 17.53 -18.98 0.21
C ARG A 122 18.06 -19.69 1.45
N TYR A 123 19.28 -20.21 1.39
CA TYR A 123 19.92 -20.94 2.47
C TYR A 123 21.01 -20.09 3.08
N GLY A 124 20.99 -20.00 4.41
CA GLY A 124 22.12 -19.48 5.17
C GLY A 124 23.31 -20.44 5.14
N PRO A 125 24.49 -19.99 5.58
CA PRO A 125 25.71 -20.81 5.59
C PRO A 125 25.61 -22.06 6.47
N PHE A 126 24.62 -22.14 7.37
CA PHE A 126 24.39 -23.28 8.27
C PHE A 126 23.08 -24.04 7.97
N ASP A 127 22.31 -23.63 6.96
CA ASP A 127 21.04 -24.29 6.65
C ASP A 127 21.32 -25.50 5.76
N VAL A 128 21.05 -26.69 6.30
CA VAL A 128 21.11 -27.94 5.53
C VAL A 128 19.79 -28.08 4.77
N PRO A 129 19.81 -28.27 3.44
CA PRO A 129 18.57 -28.42 2.70
C PRO A 129 17.85 -29.71 3.16
N PRO A 130 16.50 -29.66 3.24
CA PRO A 130 15.70 -30.68 3.94
C PRO A 130 15.72 -32.06 3.27
N ASP A 131 16.21 -32.16 2.04
CA ASP A 131 16.42 -33.39 1.30
C ASP A 131 17.56 -34.26 1.87
N ILE A 132 18.53 -33.66 2.57
CA ILE A 132 19.69 -34.37 3.13
C ILE A 132 19.36 -35.08 4.46
N MET A 133 18.38 -34.58 5.23
CA MET A 133 18.04 -35.10 6.58
C MET A 133 17.20 -36.38 6.57
N ARG A 134 16.75 -36.87 5.41
CA ARG A 134 15.78 -37.98 5.29
C ARG A 134 16.41 -39.32 4.84
N ARG A 135 17.73 -39.45 4.83
CA ARG A 135 18.44 -40.70 4.51
C ARG A 135 19.08 -41.33 5.73
#